data_AF-A0A7K2LT08-F1
#
_entry.id   AF-A0A7K2LT08-F1
#
_cell.length_a   1.000
_cell.length_b   1.000
_cell.length_c   1.000
_cell.angle_alpha   90.00
_cell.angle_beta   90.00
_cell.angle_gamma   90.00
#
_symmetry.space_group_name_H-M   'P 1'
#
loop_
_entity.id
_entity.type
_entity.pdbx_description
1 polymer ?
#
loop_
_entity_poly.entity_id
_entity_poly.type
_entity_poly.pdbx_seq_one_letter_code
_entity_poly.pdbx_strand_id
1 'polypeptide(L)'
;MHGVSDSSRDTVEGAGWNAAERGEYRLLLPGRVEKLSWLNPRTLWAARNGVVASWFGDPTGRTRSRWAAQRAAAGAPADRVIRRFEGDRFSFMVVGDTGEGDESQYAVVPGFLKASQDTSFAVIASDVIYPVGSTDDYGTKFFRPYQDYPAPVYAVPGNHDWYEDLAGFMRVFCDDAPPLEPEPRPRPL
;
A
#
# COMPACT_ATOMS: atom_id res chain seq x y z
N MET A 1 13.22 -3.15 -42.34
CA MET A 1 12.26 -3.89 -41.49
C MET A 1 12.19 -3.15 -40.17
N HIS A 2 11.12 -2.42 -39.90
CA HIS A 2 10.89 -1.87 -38.56
C HIS A 2 10.44 -3.04 -37.67
N GLY A 3 11.21 -3.34 -36.63
CA GLY A 3 10.82 -4.34 -35.63
C GLY A 3 9.51 -3.90 -34.96
N VAL A 4 8.57 -4.83 -34.83
CA VAL A 4 7.37 -4.60 -34.04
C VAL A 4 7.82 -4.35 -32.60
N SER A 5 7.31 -3.29 -31.98
CA SER A 5 7.65 -2.92 -30.60
C SER A 5 6.98 -3.90 -29.63
N ASP A 6 7.77 -4.50 -28.73
CA ASP A 6 7.28 -5.34 -27.63
C ASP A 6 6.85 -4.51 -26.40
N SER A 7 6.83 -3.18 -26.52
CA SER A 7 6.42 -2.27 -25.46
C SER A 7 4.89 -2.22 -25.33
N SER A 8 4.39 -2.30 -24.10
CA SER A 8 2.97 -2.08 -23.78
C SER A 8 2.47 -0.68 -24.13
N ARG A 9 3.38 0.28 -24.34
CA ARG A 9 3.05 1.64 -24.81
C ARG A 9 2.60 1.66 -26.28
N ASP A 10 3.09 0.71 -27.08
CA ASP A 10 3.03 0.81 -28.53
C ASP A 10 2.11 -0.25 -29.17
N THR A 11 1.91 -1.41 -28.52
CA THR A 11 1.14 -2.53 -29.06
C THR A 11 0.28 -3.24 -28.02
N VAL A 12 -0.85 -3.82 -28.45
CA VAL A 12 -1.75 -4.66 -27.64
C VAL A 12 -1.03 -5.95 -27.24
N GLU A 13 -0.22 -6.47 -28.14
CA GLU A 13 0.65 -7.63 -27.93
C GLU A 13 1.71 -7.35 -26.87
N GLY A 14 2.38 -6.18 -26.93
CA GLY A 14 3.34 -5.74 -25.91
C GLY A 14 2.68 -5.47 -24.55
N ALA A 15 1.38 -5.15 -24.53
CA ALA A 15 0.58 -5.08 -23.30
C ALA A 15 0.09 -6.45 -22.81
N GLY A 16 0.26 -7.51 -23.61
CA GLY A 16 -0.21 -8.87 -23.29
C GLY A 16 -1.73 -9.03 -23.31
N TRP A 17 -2.47 -8.18 -24.04
CA TRP A 17 -3.94 -8.16 -24.08
C TRP A 17 -4.57 -9.07 -25.15
N ASN A 18 -3.73 -9.77 -25.89
CA ASN A 18 -4.08 -10.69 -26.97
C ASN A 18 -4.49 -12.10 -26.47
N ALA A 19 -4.23 -12.44 -25.21
CA ALA A 19 -4.64 -13.72 -24.61
C ALA A 19 -5.79 -13.53 -23.60
N ALA A 20 -6.88 -14.28 -23.79
CA ALA A 20 -8.06 -14.27 -22.90
C ALA A 20 -7.98 -15.32 -21.77
N GLU A 21 -6.87 -16.06 -21.68
CA GLU A 21 -6.70 -17.10 -20.66
C GLU A 21 -6.42 -16.47 -19.29
N ARG A 22 -7.20 -16.90 -18.29
CA ARG A 22 -6.99 -16.47 -16.91
C ARG A 22 -5.75 -17.17 -16.35
N GLY A 23 -4.81 -16.39 -15.82
CA GLY A 23 -3.60 -16.94 -15.19
C GLY A 23 -3.87 -17.70 -13.89
N GLU A 24 -2.83 -18.39 -13.39
CA GLU A 24 -2.84 -19.24 -12.19
C GLU A 24 -3.01 -18.48 -10.86
N TYR A 25 -3.11 -17.15 -10.89
CA TYR A 25 -3.22 -16.30 -9.69
C TYR A 25 -4.40 -16.66 -8.77
N ARG A 26 -5.42 -17.35 -9.29
CA ARG A 26 -6.59 -17.77 -8.52
C ARG A 26 -6.25 -18.75 -7.41
N LEU A 27 -5.22 -19.56 -7.60
CA LEU A 27 -4.69 -20.46 -6.57
C LEU A 27 -4.05 -19.66 -5.43
N LEU A 28 -3.64 -18.43 -5.71
CA LEU A 28 -3.07 -17.52 -4.73
C LEU A 28 -4.14 -16.74 -3.96
N LEU A 29 -5.42 -16.75 -4.33
CA LEU A 29 -6.47 -15.99 -3.63
C LEU A 29 -6.79 -16.55 -2.25
N PRO A 30 -7.20 -15.72 -1.27
CA PRO A 30 -7.54 -16.19 0.06
C PRO A 30 -8.81 -17.03 0.02
N GLY A 31 -9.01 -17.89 1.03
CA GLY A 31 -10.20 -18.75 1.10
C GLY A 31 -11.53 -17.99 1.05
N ARG A 32 -11.51 -16.71 1.40
CA ARG A 32 -12.60 -15.76 1.17
C ARG A 32 -12.03 -14.47 0.59
N VAL A 33 -12.55 -14.06 -0.56
CA VAL A 33 -12.25 -12.78 -1.21
C VAL A 33 -13.44 -11.86 -1.02
N GLU A 34 -13.22 -10.69 -0.42
CA GLU A 34 -14.24 -9.64 -0.36
C GLU A 34 -13.96 -8.64 -1.47
N LYS A 35 -14.89 -8.53 -2.43
CA LYS A 35 -14.77 -7.52 -3.48
C LYS A 35 -15.06 -6.16 -2.90
N LEU A 36 -14.12 -5.24 -3.09
CA LEU A 36 -14.33 -3.85 -2.71
C LEU A 36 -15.43 -3.25 -3.59
N SER A 37 -16.41 -2.61 -2.95
CA SER A 37 -17.42 -1.84 -3.65
C SER A 37 -17.64 -0.54 -2.92
N TRP A 38 -17.36 0.57 -3.60
CA TRP A 38 -17.59 1.93 -3.11
C TRP A 38 -19.08 2.31 -3.07
N LEU A 39 -19.95 1.49 -3.66
CA LEU A 39 -21.41 1.63 -3.53
C LEU A 39 -21.97 0.88 -2.32
N ASN A 40 -21.16 0.05 -1.65
CA ASN A 40 -21.60 -0.69 -0.47
C ASN A 40 -21.68 0.25 0.75
N PRO A 41 -22.84 0.29 1.45
CA PRO A 41 -23.00 1.11 2.66
C PRO A 41 -21.95 0.85 3.74
N ARG A 42 -21.43 -0.38 3.87
CA ARG A 42 -20.38 -0.71 4.84
C ARG A 42 -19.04 -0.05 4.50
N THR A 43 -18.65 -0.07 3.21
CA THR A 43 -17.43 0.58 2.73
C THR A 43 -17.50 2.09 2.92
N LEU A 44 -18.63 2.70 2.53
CA LEU A 44 -18.88 4.13 2.72
C LEU A 44 -18.87 4.51 4.20
N TRP A 45 -19.47 3.66 5.05
CA TRP A 45 -19.46 3.86 6.50
C TRP A 45 -18.07 3.71 7.11
N ALA A 46 -17.24 2.79 6.61
CA ALA A 46 -15.84 2.67 7.04
C ALA A 46 -15.04 3.92 6.64
N ALA A 47 -15.21 4.40 5.40
CA ALA A 47 -14.54 5.61 4.89
C ALA A 47 -15.15 6.93 5.39
N ARG A 48 -16.14 6.89 6.30
CA ARG A 48 -16.88 8.07 6.79
C ARG A 48 -15.97 9.14 7.36
N ASN A 49 -14.81 8.77 7.91
CA ASN A 49 -13.85 9.70 8.47
C ASN A 49 -13.35 10.70 7.42
N GLY A 50 -13.25 10.30 6.14
CA GLY A 50 -12.96 11.21 5.03
C GLY A 50 -14.04 12.25 4.78
N VAL A 51 -15.30 11.84 4.80
CA VAL A 51 -16.45 12.74 4.60
C VAL A 51 -16.57 13.69 5.79
N VAL A 52 -16.43 13.20 7.02
CA VAL A 52 -16.43 14.03 8.23
C VAL A 52 -15.26 15.02 8.22
N ALA A 53 -14.05 14.58 7.85
CA ALA A 53 -12.88 15.45 7.67
C ALA A 53 -13.15 16.56 6.64
N SER A 54 -13.84 16.24 5.54
CA SER A 54 -14.18 17.24 4.51
C SER A 54 -15.15 18.32 5.02
N TRP A 55 -15.96 18.03 6.04
CA TRP A 55 -16.96 18.95 6.58
C TRP A 55 -16.51 19.70 7.84
N PHE A 56 -15.69 19.07 8.68
CA PHE A 56 -15.31 19.60 10.00
C PHE A 56 -13.82 19.93 10.14
N GLY A 57 -13.05 19.79 9.05
CA GLY A 57 -11.61 20.00 9.00
C GLY A 57 -10.85 18.69 9.07
N ASP A 58 -9.89 18.51 8.18
CA ASP A 58 -9.10 17.29 8.06
C ASP A 58 -8.05 17.19 9.19
N PRO A 59 -8.20 16.25 10.15
CA PRO A 59 -7.25 16.09 11.24
C PRO A 59 -5.92 15.47 10.77
N THR A 60 -5.86 14.93 9.55
CA THR A 60 -4.69 14.20 9.01
C THR A 60 -3.40 14.98 9.17
N GLY A 61 -3.41 16.29 8.90
CA GLY A 61 -2.22 17.13 9.04
C GLY A 61 -1.67 17.16 10.48
N ARG A 62 -2.55 17.18 11.48
CA ARG A 62 -2.18 17.14 12.90
C ARG A 62 -1.71 15.75 13.30
N THR A 63 -2.48 14.70 12.99
CA THR A 63 -2.12 13.30 13.28
C THR A 63 -0.76 12.96 12.67
N ARG A 64 -0.52 13.34 11.41
CA ARG A 64 0.77 13.20 10.73
C ARG A 64 1.91 13.87 11.47
N SER A 65 1.71 15.11 11.93
CA SER A 65 2.74 15.85 12.67
C SER A 65 3.09 15.18 13.99
N ARG A 66 2.10 14.59 14.66
CA ARG A 66 2.28 13.84 15.91
C ARG A 66 3.04 12.53 15.67
N TRP A 67 2.68 11.76 14.64
CA TRP A 67 3.43 10.57 14.23
C TRP A 67 4.89 10.91 13.90
N ALA A 68 5.12 11.95 13.10
CA ALA A 68 6.47 12.38 12.75
C ALA A 68 7.29 12.79 13.99
N ALA A 69 6.68 13.52 14.93
CA ALA A 69 7.34 13.91 16.17
C ALA A 69 7.66 12.69 17.06
N GLN A 70 6.73 11.75 17.20
CA GLN A 70 6.97 10.50 17.94
C GLN A 70 8.12 9.72 17.31
N ARG A 71 8.16 9.59 15.98
CA ARG A 71 9.23 8.86 15.30
C ARG A 71 10.58 9.56 15.40
N ALA A 72 10.62 10.88 15.32
CA ALA A 72 11.84 11.65 15.55
C ALA A 72 12.36 11.46 16.99
N ALA A 73 11.48 11.49 17.99
CA ALA A 73 11.84 11.23 19.39
C ALA A 73 12.36 9.80 19.61
N ALA A 74 11.87 8.84 18.82
CA ALA A 74 12.35 7.46 18.78
C ALA A 74 13.58 7.25 17.87
N GLY A 75 14.25 8.32 17.42
CA GLY A 75 15.54 8.23 16.71
C GLY A 75 15.46 8.12 15.19
N ALA A 76 14.30 8.36 14.56
CA ALA A 76 14.22 8.39 13.10
C ALA A 76 15.13 9.48 12.50
N PRO A 77 15.79 9.24 11.34
CA PRO A 77 16.66 10.22 10.70
C PRO A 77 15.95 11.53 10.36
N ALA A 78 16.55 12.66 10.73
CA ALA A 78 15.97 13.99 10.52
C ALA A 78 15.80 14.35 9.04
N ASP A 79 16.67 13.82 8.17
CA ASP A 79 16.60 14.03 6.72
C ASP A 79 15.58 13.14 6.01
N ARG A 80 15.00 12.17 6.74
CA ARG A 80 14.00 11.23 6.22
C ARG A 80 14.50 10.43 5.01
N VAL A 81 15.81 10.20 4.95
CA VAL A 81 16.46 9.43 3.89
C VAL A 81 16.67 7.99 4.33
N ILE A 82 16.09 7.06 3.59
CA ILE A 82 16.43 5.64 3.68
C ILE A 82 17.79 5.45 3.00
N ARG A 83 18.79 5.08 3.80
CA ARG A 83 20.15 4.80 3.31
C ARG A 83 20.30 3.31 3.09
N ARG A 84 20.68 2.92 1.87
CA ARG A 84 21.07 1.56 1.53
C ARG A 84 22.46 1.58 0.92
N PHE A 85 23.34 0.72 1.43
CA PHE A 85 24.69 0.54 0.91
C PHE A 85 24.68 -0.73 0.08
N GLU A 86 24.14 -0.61 -1.12
CA GLU A 86 24.22 -1.68 -2.11
C GLU A 86 25.45 -1.46 -2.99
N GLY A 87 25.84 -2.47 -3.78
CA GLY A 87 26.97 -2.33 -4.70
C GLY A 87 26.75 -1.19 -5.71
N ASP A 88 27.71 -0.99 -6.61
CA ASP A 88 27.70 0.13 -7.57
C ASP A 88 26.45 0.22 -8.47
N ARG A 89 25.62 -0.82 -8.53
CA ARG A 89 24.35 -0.88 -9.26
C ARG A 89 23.29 -1.64 -8.46
N PHE A 90 22.04 -1.21 -8.58
CA PHE A 90 20.87 -1.88 -8.00
C PHE A 90 19.66 -1.76 -8.92
N SER A 91 18.68 -2.64 -8.71
CA SER A 91 17.35 -2.60 -9.33
C SER A 91 16.29 -2.68 -8.25
N PHE A 92 15.13 -2.08 -8.49
CA PHE A 92 14.03 -2.08 -7.52
C PHE A 92 12.68 -2.01 -8.24
N MET A 93 11.64 -2.45 -7.55
CA MET A 93 10.26 -2.36 -8.03
C MET A 93 9.58 -1.11 -7.51
N VAL A 94 8.71 -0.52 -8.33
CA VAL A 94 7.74 0.48 -7.91
C VAL A 94 6.35 -0.01 -8.27
N VAL A 95 5.47 -0.07 -7.28
CA VAL A 95 4.05 -0.42 -7.42
C VAL A 95 3.23 0.60 -6.65
N GLY A 96 1.94 0.75 -6.92
CA GLY A 96 1.06 1.68 -6.20
C GLY A 96 -0.36 1.13 -6.18
N ASP A 97 -1.20 1.74 -5.34
CA ASP A 97 -2.64 1.43 -5.24
C ASP A 97 -2.86 -0.07 -5.04
N THR A 98 -2.07 -0.64 -4.13
CA THR A 98 -2.11 -2.07 -3.82
C THR A 98 -3.15 -2.35 -2.73
N GLY A 99 -3.38 -3.61 -2.42
CA GLY A 99 -4.09 -3.96 -1.19
C GLY A 99 -5.61 -3.76 -1.25
N GLU A 100 -6.23 -3.95 -2.41
CA GLU A 100 -7.66 -4.25 -2.50
C GLU A 100 -7.97 -5.65 -1.94
N GLY A 101 -7.04 -6.59 -2.08
CA GLY A 101 -7.19 -7.97 -1.60
C GLY A 101 -7.99 -8.89 -2.50
N ASP A 102 -8.31 -8.46 -3.72
CA ASP A 102 -9.19 -9.18 -4.64
C ASP A 102 -8.49 -9.65 -5.93
N GLU A 103 -9.26 -10.15 -6.89
CA GLU A 103 -8.74 -10.67 -8.16
C GLU A 103 -7.87 -9.63 -8.91
N SER A 104 -8.15 -8.33 -8.80
CA SER A 104 -7.40 -7.29 -9.49
C SER A 104 -5.95 -7.20 -9.00
N GLN A 105 -5.76 -7.23 -7.68
CA GLN A 105 -4.43 -7.24 -7.07
C GLN A 105 -3.71 -8.57 -7.33
N TYR A 106 -4.38 -9.70 -7.08
CA TYR A 106 -3.72 -11.00 -7.21
C TYR A 106 -3.35 -11.34 -8.65
N ALA A 107 -4.08 -10.82 -9.65
CA ALA A 107 -3.76 -11.04 -11.06
C ALA A 107 -2.35 -10.56 -11.46
N VAL A 108 -1.83 -9.51 -10.83
CA VAL A 108 -0.52 -8.95 -11.15
C VAL A 108 0.63 -9.53 -10.30
N VAL A 109 0.32 -10.19 -9.18
CA VAL A 109 1.31 -10.75 -8.25
C VAL A 109 2.29 -11.73 -8.92
N PRO A 110 1.87 -12.72 -9.74
CA PRO A 110 2.83 -13.62 -10.39
C PRO A 110 3.82 -12.88 -11.31
N GLY A 111 3.34 -11.88 -12.04
CA GLY A 111 4.18 -11.04 -12.90
C GLY A 111 5.17 -10.21 -12.09
N PHE A 112 4.70 -9.59 -11.00
CA PHE A 112 5.54 -8.87 -10.05
C PHE A 112 6.65 -9.78 -9.50
N LEU A 113 6.30 -10.95 -8.94
CA LEU A 113 7.28 -11.87 -8.35
C LEU A 113 8.31 -12.37 -9.36
N LYS A 114 7.89 -12.61 -10.60
CA LYS A 114 8.82 -13.00 -11.68
C LYS A 114 9.77 -11.86 -12.05
N ALA A 115 9.27 -10.63 -12.16
CA ALA A 115 10.08 -9.48 -12.54
C ALA A 115 11.01 -9.01 -11.41
N SER A 116 10.69 -9.34 -10.16
CA SER A 116 11.34 -8.78 -8.98
C SER A 116 12.37 -9.70 -8.31
N GLN A 117 12.63 -10.90 -8.86
CA GLN A 117 13.49 -11.93 -8.24
C GLN A 117 14.87 -11.43 -7.82
N ASP A 118 15.49 -10.58 -8.66
CA ASP A 118 16.85 -10.05 -8.44
C ASP A 118 16.83 -8.57 -8.02
N THR A 119 15.68 -8.05 -7.58
CA THR A 119 15.57 -6.66 -7.13
C THR A 119 15.96 -6.53 -5.67
N SER A 120 16.63 -5.43 -5.35
CA SER A 120 17.14 -5.18 -4.01
C SER A 120 16.08 -4.76 -3.00
N PHE A 121 14.99 -4.16 -3.48
CA PHE A 121 13.84 -3.72 -2.70
C PHE A 121 12.66 -3.37 -3.60
N ALA A 122 11.49 -3.19 -2.98
CA ALA A 122 10.30 -2.65 -3.62
C ALA A 122 9.83 -1.39 -2.88
N VAL A 123 9.15 -0.50 -3.61
CA VAL A 123 8.47 0.67 -3.06
C VAL A 123 7.00 0.61 -3.45
N ILE A 124 6.11 0.65 -2.45
CA ILE A 124 4.68 0.91 -2.63
C ILE A 124 4.47 2.42 -2.58
N ALA A 125 4.13 3.01 -3.72
CA ALA A 125 3.89 4.42 -3.92
C ALA A 125 2.41 4.73 -3.69
N SER A 126 2.04 4.99 -2.43
CA SER A 126 0.67 5.32 -1.99
C SER A 126 -0.28 4.13 -1.90
N ASP A 127 -1.32 4.32 -1.08
CA ASP A 127 -2.48 3.46 -0.86
C ASP A 127 -2.11 1.97 -0.73
N VAL A 128 -1.60 1.63 0.46
CA VAL A 128 -1.12 0.29 0.75
C VAL A 128 -2.29 -0.65 1.02
N ILE A 129 -3.32 -0.17 1.75
CA ILE A 129 -4.45 -1.00 2.18
C ILE A 129 -5.78 -0.28 1.97
N TYR A 130 -6.61 -0.84 1.09
CA TYR A 130 -7.99 -0.44 0.92
C TYR A 130 -8.93 -1.19 1.87
N PRO A 131 -10.11 -0.64 2.19
CA PRO A 131 -10.53 0.72 1.83
C PRO A 131 -10.03 1.80 2.80
N VAL A 132 -9.61 1.41 4.01
CA VAL A 132 -9.43 2.36 5.12
C VAL A 132 -8.14 2.16 5.93
N GLY A 133 -7.18 1.38 5.42
CA GLY A 133 -5.91 1.21 6.11
C GLY A 133 -5.97 0.34 7.36
N SER A 134 -7.00 -0.50 7.51
CA SER A 134 -7.22 -1.26 8.74
C SER A 134 -6.09 -2.26 9.00
N THR A 135 -5.72 -2.41 10.27
CA THR A 135 -4.62 -3.32 10.66
C THR A 135 -4.94 -4.78 10.32
N ASP A 136 -6.21 -5.18 10.45
CA ASP A 136 -6.66 -6.56 10.22
C ASP A 136 -6.55 -6.99 8.75
N ASP A 137 -6.52 -6.01 7.83
CA ASP A 137 -6.48 -6.25 6.39
C ASP A 137 -5.07 -6.58 5.86
N TYR A 138 -4.01 -6.23 6.60
CA TYR A 138 -2.63 -6.45 6.15
C TYR A 138 -2.31 -7.92 5.88
N GLY A 139 -2.95 -8.85 6.60
CA GLY A 139 -2.74 -10.29 6.42
C GLY A 139 -3.05 -10.75 4.99
N THR A 140 -4.24 -10.44 4.49
CA THR A 140 -4.71 -10.91 3.18
C THR A 140 -4.36 -9.96 2.03
N LYS A 141 -4.12 -8.68 2.33
CA LYS A 141 -3.93 -7.62 1.32
C LYS A 141 -2.47 -7.19 1.13
N PHE A 142 -1.57 -7.49 2.08
CA PHE A 142 -0.14 -7.21 1.96
C PHE A 142 0.74 -8.45 2.19
N PHE A 143 0.68 -9.06 3.37
CA PHE A 143 1.59 -10.15 3.74
C PHE A 143 1.42 -11.36 2.83
N ARG A 144 0.19 -11.78 2.56
CA ARG A 144 -0.10 -12.93 1.71
C ARG A 144 0.27 -12.75 0.23
N PRO A 145 -0.15 -11.69 -0.47
CA PRO A 145 0.18 -11.53 -1.89
C PRO A 145 1.69 -11.34 -2.13
N TYR A 146 2.42 -10.77 -1.18
CA TYR A 146 3.85 -10.49 -1.33
C TYR A 146 4.76 -11.39 -0.49
N GLN A 147 4.24 -12.50 0.07
CA GLN A 147 4.99 -13.40 0.97
C GLN A 147 6.27 -13.98 0.35
N ASP A 148 6.26 -14.18 -0.97
CA ASP A 148 7.37 -14.79 -1.72
C ASP A 148 8.36 -13.75 -2.25
N TYR A 149 8.15 -12.45 -1.98
CA TYR A 149 9.11 -11.41 -2.34
C TYR A 149 10.25 -11.39 -1.30
N PRO A 150 11.51 -11.68 -1.69
CA PRO A 150 12.57 -11.98 -0.72
C PRO A 150 13.26 -10.73 -0.14
N ALA A 151 12.94 -9.54 -0.66
CA ALA A 151 13.64 -8.30 -0.34
C ALA A 151 12.74 -7.30 0.42
N PRO A 152 13.31 -6.28 1.07
CA PRO A 152 12.53 -5.32 1.84
C PRO A 152 11.53 -4.55 0.97
N VAL A 153 10.35 -4.29 1.52
CA VAL A 153 9.33 -3.42 0.93
C VAL A 153 9.24 -2.14 1.75
N TYR A 154 9.41 -1.00 1.08
CA TYR A 154 9.13 0.31 1.62
C TYR A 154 7.78 0.80 1.12
N ALA A 155 7.13 1.68 1.87
CA ALA A 155 5.86 2.24 1.46
C ALA A 155 5.76 3.72 1.84
N VAL A 156 4.95 4.44 1.08
CA VAL A 156 4.45 5.78 1.42
C VAL A 156 2.95 5.65 1.59
N PRO A 157 2.36 6.15 2.69
CA PRO A 157 0.93 5.99 2.89
C PRO A 157 0.13 6.95 1.99
N GLY A 158 -0.96 6.45 1.44
CA GLY A 158 -1.94 7.23 0.70
C GLY A 158 -3.17 7.56 1.53
N ASN A 159 -4.16 8.21 0.93
CA ASN A 159 -5.37 8.65 1.65
C ASN A 159 -6.16 7.48 2.25
N HIS A 160 -6.13 6.30 1.63
CA HIS A 160 -6.83 5.12 2.16
C HIS A 160 -6.22 4.66 3.49
N ASP A 161 -4.91 4.83 3.67
CA ASP A 161 -4.22 4.47 4.90
C ASP A 161 -4.52 5.41 6.07
N TRP A 162 -5.00 6.64 5.79
CA TRP A 162 -5.28 7.67 6.80
C TRP A 162 -6.69 7.60 7.41
N TYR A 163 -7.61 6.83 6.83
CA TYR A 163 -8.98 6.77 7.35
C TYR A 163 -9.08 6.17 8.76
N GLU A 164 -8.13 5.34 9.17
CA GLU A 164 -7.94 4.85 10.54
C GLU A 164 -6.66 5.40 11.20
N ASP A 165 -6.41 6.71 11.03
CA ASP A 165 -5.32 7.45 11.71
C ASP A 165 -3.90 6.90 11.46
N LEU A 166 -3.71 6.17 10.35
CA LEU A 166 -2.44 5.54 9.95
C LEU A 166 -1.96 4.41 10.87
N ALA A 167 -2.78 3.90 11.79
CA ALA A 167 -2.35 2.93 12.80
C ALA A 167 -1.74 1.65 12.19
N GLY A 168 -2.41 1.05 11.19
CA GLY A 168 -1.93 -0.17 10.54
C GLY A 168 -0.60 0.03 9.81
N PHE A 169 -0.46 1.15 9.10
CA PHE A 169 0.79 1.50 8.41
C PHE A 169 1.94 1.72 9.40
N MET A 170 1.69 2.43 10.50
CA MET A 170 2.70 2.67 11.54
C MET A 170 3.16 1.37 12.22
N ARG A 171 2.25 0.42 12.39
CA ARG A 171 2.57 -0.92 12.90
C ARG A 171 3.44 -1.72 11.94
N VAL A 172 3.10 -1.74 10.64
CA VAL A 172 3.76 -2.61 9.66
C VAL A 172 5.04 -2.02 9.07
N PHE A 173 5.07 -0.72 8.77
CA PHE A 173 6.20 -0.08 8.08
C PHE A 173 7.08 0.80 8.98
N CYS A 174 6.69 1.03 10.24
CA CYS A 174 7.43 1.94 11.15
C CYS A 174 7.81 1.27 12.48
N ASP A 175 8.24 0.00 12.41
CA ASP A 175 8.82 -0.75 13.53
C ASP A 175 7.89 -0.86 14.73
N ASP A 176 6.66 -1.35 14.47
CA ASP A 176 5.57 -1.47 15.45
C ASP A 176 5.39 -0.22 16.33
N ALA A 177 5.36 0.97 15.70
CA ALA A 177 5.28 2.22 16.44
C ALA A 177 4.04 2.22 17.36
N PRO A 178 4.20 2.56 18.65
CA PRO A 178 3.11 2.51 19.59
C PRO A 178 2.02 3.53 19.22
N PRO A 179 0.73 3.24 19.49
CA PRO A 179 -0.36 4.17 19.24
C PRO A 179 -0.07 5.57 19.78
N LEU A 180 -0.52 6.60 19.07
CA LEU A 180 -0.47 7.97 19.58
C LEU A 180 -1.32 8.09 20.84
N GLU A 181 -0.83 8.85 21.82
CA GLU A 181 -1.60 9.21 23.01
C GLU A 181 -2.95 9.85 22.64
N PRO A 182 -4.03 9.63 23.39
CA PRO A 182 -5.30 10.30 23.13
C PRO A 182 -5.15 11.83 23.16
N GLU A 183 -5.82 12.55 22.26
CA GLU A 183 -5.87 14.00 22.39
C GLU A 183 -6.68 14.38 23.65
N PRO A 184 -6.27 15.44 24.38
CA PRO A 184 -7.08 15.98 25.46
C PRO A 184 -8.46 16.34 24.92
N ARG A 185 -9.53 15.96 25.64
CA ARG A 185 -10.89 16.35 25.24
C ARG A 185 -10.97 17.88 25.15
N PRO A 186 -11.64 18.43 24.13
CA PRO A 186 -11.94 19.85 24.10
C PRO A 186 -12.60 20.25 25.43
N ARG A 187 -12.16 21.36 26.03
CA ARG A 187 -12.86 21.88 27.19
C ARG A 187 -14.29 22.26 26.76
N PRO A 188 -15.32 21.91 27.53
CA PRO A 188 -16.66 22.42 27.28
C PRO A 188 -16.61 23.94 27.27
N LEU A 189 -17.29 24.55 26.29
CA LEU A 189 -17.53 26.00 26.27
C LEU A 189 -18.39 26.41 27.46
#